data_AF-A0A565BSI5-F1
#
_entry.id   AF-A0A565BSI5-F1
#
_cell.length_a   1.000
_cell.length_b   1.000
_cell.length_c   1.000
_cell.angle_alpha   90.00
_cell.angle_beta   90.00
_cell.angle_gamma   90.00
#
_symmetry.space_group_name_H-M   'P 1'
#
loop_
_entity.id
_entity.type
_entity.pdbx_description
1 polymer ?
#
loop_
_entity_poly.entity_id
_entity_poly.type
_entity_poly.pdbx_seq_one_letter_code
_entity_poly.pdbx_strand_id
1 'polypeptide(L)'
;MKETNGHEQRSKVTLSGLLNAIDGLWSACSDEKIIVFTTNFVDKLDPALIRRGRMDNYIEMSYCRFEAFKVLAKNYLGVESHDLYGEIELLVEETNMSPADVAENLMPKSDEEYVDICLKRLVKSSEEQKEKARKLAEEEEKKKRESESKKNKKAEEAEKNMKIEEE
;
A
#
# COMPACT_ATOMS: atom_id res chain seq x y z
N MET A 1 33.26 -33.17 3.71
CA MET A 1 32.25 -32.18 3.27
C MET A 1 31.70 -31.51 4.50
N LYS A 2 32.09 -30.27 4.79
CA LYS A 2 31.52 -29.46 5.88
C LYS A 2 30.52 -28.50 5.27
N GLU A 3 29.31 -28.54 5.80
CA GLU A 3 28.18 -27.71 5.40
C GLU A 3 28.48 -26.23 5.65
N THR A 4 28.07 -25.37 4.71
CA THR A 4 28.21 -23.92 4.82
C THR A 4 26.93 -23.36 5.45
N ASN A 5 27.04 -22.92 6.70
CA ASN A 5 25.99 -22.17 7.38
C ASN A 5 25.74 -20.85 6.63
N GLY A 6 24.48 -20.63 6.26
CA GLY A 6 24.00 -19.38 5.68
C GLY A 6 24.19 -18.22 6.67
N HIS A 7 25.16 -17.36 6.39
CA HIS A 7 25.28 -16.07 7.05
C HIS A 7 24.14 -15.18 6.54
N GLU A 8 23.07 -15.06 7.31
CA GLU A 8 22.22 -13.87 7.26
C GLU A 8 23.12 -12.65 7.46
N GLN A 9 23.31 -11.87 6.39
CA GLN A 9 23.93 -10.55 6.49
C GLN A 9 23.01 -9.66 7.32
N ARG A 10 23.19 -9.66 8.65
CA ARG A 10 22.61 -8.64 9.52
C ARG A 10 23.03 -7.26 8.98
N SER A 11 22.05 -6.39 8.74
CA SER A 11 22.32 -5.01 8.32
C SER A 11 23.26 -4.36 9.34
N LYS A 12 24.35 -3.76 8.86
CA LYS A 12 25.32 -3.06 9.72
C LYS A 12 24.75 -1.78 10.36
N VAL A 13 23.58 -1.35 9.90
CA VAL A 13 22.83 -0.23 10.46
C VAL A 13 21.68 -0.81 11.26
N THR A 14 21.65 -0.49 12.55
CA THR A 14 20.51 -0.76 13.43
C THR A 14 19.58 0.45 13.40
N LEU A 15 18.28 0.21 13.55
CA LEU A 15 17.30 1.30 13.69
C LEU A 15 17.74 2.27 14.79
N SER A 16 18.13 1.74 15.96
CA SER A 16 18.67 2.53 17.09
C SER A 16 19.89 3.38 16.72
N GLY A 17 20.78 2.87 15.86
CA GLY A 17 21.94 3.63 15.37
C GLY A 17 21.55 4.81 14.48
N LEU A 18 20.56 4.63 13.61
CA LEU A 18 19.96 5.70 12.83
C LEU A 18 19.24 6.71 13.73
N LEU A 19 18.53 6.25 14.77
CA LEU A 19 17.81 7.12 15.72
C LEU A 19 18.77 8.06 16.46
N ASN A 20 19.85 7.50 16.99
CA ASN A 20 20.83 8.30 17.75
C ASN A 20 21.53 9.32 16.85
N ALA A 21 21.73 9.00 15.56
CA ALA A 21 22.27 9.96 14.60
C ALA A 21 21.30 11.12 14.35
N ILE A 22 20.00 10.84 14.22
CA ILE A 22 18.94 11.86 14.06
C ILE A 22 18.84 12.73 15.32
N ASP A 23 18.87 12.14 16.52
CA ASP A 23 18.85 12.88 17.79
C ASP A 23 20.07 13.80 17.94
N GLY A 24 21.23 13.35 17.46
CA GLY A 24 22.44 14.17 17.39
C GLY A 24 22.29 15.36 16.43
N LEU A 25 21.68 15.13 15.26
CA LEU A 25 21.37 16.19 14.29
C LEU A 25 20.37 17.23 14.85
N TRP A 26 19.41 16.79 15.66
CA TRP A 26 18.44 17.66 16.33
C TRP A 26 19.08 18.56 17.40
N SER A 27 20.14 18.06 18.06
CA SER A 27 20.76 18.74 19.20
C SER A 27 21.98 19.60 18.83
N ALA A 28 22.65 19.31 17.71
CA ALA A 28 23.99 19.85 17.41
C ALA A 28 24.00 21.15 16.60
N CYS A 29 22.86 21.67 16.14
CA CYS A 29 22.83 22.88 15.31
C CYS A 29 21.88 23.93 15.87
N SER A 30 22.36 25.17 15.95
CA SER A 30 21.65 26.36 16.43
C SER A 30 20.59 26.93 15.48
N ASP A 31 20.36 26.28 14.33
CA ASP A 31 19.56 26.81 13.23
C ASP A 31 18.22 26.07 13.11
N GLU A 32 17.19 26.77 12.64
CA GLU A 32 15.87 26.22 12.36
C GLU A 32 15.94 25.21 11.19
N LYS A 33 15.46 23.98 11.40
CA LYS A 33 15.49 22.90 10.40
C LYS A 33 14.15 22.19 10.30
N ILE A 34 13.78 21.82 9.07
CA ILE A 34 12.66 20.93 8.79
C ILE A 34 13.25 19.61 8.28
N ILE A 35 12.89 18.49 8.92
CA ILE A 35 13.30 17.15 8.50
C ILE A 35 12.06 16.39 8.02
N VAL A 36 12.12 15.88 6.79
CA VAL A 36 11.03 15.10 6.19
C VAL A 36 11.44 13.63 6.15
N PHE A 37 10.57 12.77 6.69
CA PHE A 37 10.71 11.33 6.63
C PHE A 37 9.59 10.73 5.78
N THR A 38 9.88 9.66 5.05
CA THR A 38 8.89 8.90 4.28
C THR A 38 8.98 7.42 4.67
N THR A 39 7.84 6.76 4.83
CA THR A 39 7.76 5.31 5.08
C THR A 39 6.47 4.77 4.52
N ASN A 40 6.51 3.55 3.98
CA ASN A 40 5.31 2.80 3.61
C ASN A 40 4.76 1.98 4.79
N PHE A 41 5.51 1.87 5.89
CA PHE A 41 5.19 1.01 7.04
C PHE A 41 5.38 1.80 8.34
N VAL A 42 4.42 2.67 8.66
CA VAL A 42 4.46 3.51 9.88
C VAL A 42 4.37 2.66 11.16
N ASP A 43 3.69 1.53 11.10
CA ASP A 43 3.51 0.54 12.17
C ASP A 43 4.82 -0.18 12.57
N LYS A 44 5.81 -0.17 11.67
CA LYS A 44 7.14 -0.77 11.92
C LYS A 44 8.15 0.21 12.48
N LEU A 45 7.78 1.49 12.64
CA LEU A 45 8.66 2.48 13.25
C LEU A 45 8.72 2.29 14.76
N ASP A 46 9.89 2.61 15.33
CA ASP A 46 10.06 2.64 16.78
C ASP A 46 9.12 3.71 17.38
N PRO A 47 8.27 3.38 18.36
CA PRO A 47 7.41 4.35 19.03
C PRO A 47 8.14 5.58 19.58
N ALA A 48 9.44 5.48 19.88
CA ALA A 48 10.25 6.61 20.33
C ALA A 48 10.51 7.66 19.23
N LEU A 49 10.43 7.28 17.95
CA LEU A 49 10.56 8.22 16.82
C LEU A 49 9.31 9.06 16.62
N ILE A 50 8.14 8.44 16.76
CA ILE A 50 6.83 9.07 16.55
C ILE A 50 6.36 9.87 17.78
N ARG A 51 7.27 10.21 18.70
CA ARG A 51 6.92 11.05 19.84
C ARG A 51 7.01 12.52 19.44
N ARG A 52 6.09 13.32 19.99
CA ARG A 52 6.16 14.78 19.93
C ARG A 52 7.53 15.30 20.39
N GLY A 53 8.09 16.25 19.65
CA GLY A 53 9.45 16.78 19.77
C GLY A 53 10.46 16.17 18.78
N ARG A 54 10.07 15.14 18.01
CA ARG A 54 10.89 14.52 16.96
C ARG A 54 10.15 14.45 15.64
N MET A 55 9.00 13.77 15.64
CA MET A 55 8.06 13.74 14.51
C MET A 55 6.76 14.36 14.97
N ASP A 56 6.53 15.61 14.57
CA ASP A 56 5.40 16.39 15.07
C ASP A 56 4.23 16.46 14.08
N ASN A 57 4.49 16.20 12.79
CA ASN A 57 3.49 16.22 11.72
C ASN A 57 3.46 14.89 10.99
N TYR A 58 2.24 14.39 10.77
CA TYR A 58 1.97 13.14 10.05
C TYR A 58 1.07 13.46 8.87
N ILE A 59 1.54 13.14 7.67
CA ILE A 59 0.80 13.31 6.43
C ILE A 59 0.68 11.93 5.80
N GLU A 60 -0.55 11.40 5.79
CA GLU A 60 -0.86 10.17 5.08
C GLU A 60 -1.02 10.46 3.59
N MET A 61 -0.22 9.79 2.76
CA MET A 61 -0.35 9.83 1.30
C MET A 61 -1.20 8.64 0.84
N SER A 62 -2.52 8.84 0.80
CA SER A 62 -3.48 7.80 0.45
C SER A 62 -3.65 7.62 -1.08
N TYR A 63 -4.53 6.70 -1.46
CA TYR A 63 -4.87 6.43 -2.86
C TYR A 63 -5.51 7.63 -3.57
N CYS A 64 -5.43 7.64 -4.90
CA CYS A 64 -5.99 8.69 -5.73
C CYS A 64 -7.52 8.68 -5.63
N ARG A 65 -8.09 9.80 -5.19
CA ARG A 65 -9.54 10.05 -5.19
C ARG A 65 -9.89 11.10 -6.23
N PHE A 66 -11.19 11.31 -6.44
CA PHE A 66 -11.69 12.14 -7.53
C PHE A 66 -11.09 13.55 -7.56
N GLU A 67 -10.90 14.20 -6.41
CA GLU A 67 -10.24 15.51 -6.33
C GLU A 67 -8.79 15.49 -6.83
N ALA A 68 -8.01 14.48 -6.43
CA ALA A 68 -6.64 14.31 -6.91
C ALA A 68 -6.61 13.99 -8.41
N PHE A 69 -7.53 13.16 -8.90
CA PHE A 69 -7.71 12.89 -10.32
C PHE A 69 -7.96 14.18 -11.11
N LYS A 70 -8.88 15.05 -10.67
CA LYS A 70 -9.15 16.34 -11.34
C LYS A 70 -7.91 17.21 -11.46
N VAL A 71 -7.08 17.25 -10.41
CA VAL A 71 -5.81 17.97 -10.44
C VAL A 71 -4.87 17.36 -11.49
N LEU A 72 -4.76 16.03 -11.56
CA LEU A 72 -3.92 15.35 -12.55
C LEU A 72 -4.46 15.55 -13.98
N ALA A 73 -5.77 15.45 -14.19
CA ALA A 73 -6.41 15.66 -15.48
C ALA A 73 -6.21 17.10 -15.98
N LYS A 74 -6.33 18.09 -15.09
CA LYS A 74 -6.00 19.48 -15.41
C LYS A 74 -4.53 19.66 -15.76
N ASN A 75 -3.62 19.05 -14.98
CA ASN A 75 -2.18 19.22 -15.15
C ASN A 75 -1.65 18.55 -16.44
N TYR A 76 -2.12 17.35 -16.77
CA TYR A 76 -1.60 16.59 -17.92
C TYR A 76 -2.39 16.80 -19.20
N LEU A 77 -3.70 17.02 -19.10
CA LEU A 77 -4.60 17.07 -20.26
C LEU A 77 -5.25 18.45 -20.45
N GLY A 78 -5.09 19.38 -19.50
CA GLY A 78 -5.66 20.73 -19.59
C GLY A 78 -7.19 20.77 -19.50
N VAL A 79 -7.82 19.70 -19.00
CA VAL A 79 -9.29 19.60 -18.91
C VAL A 79 -9.78 19.71 -17.48
N GLU A 80 -10.90 20.39 -17.30
CA GLU A 80 -11.58 20.55 -16.00
C GLU A 80 -12.91 19.76 -15.94
N SER A 81 -13.42 19.32 -17.08
CA SER A 81 -14.65 18.54 -17.20
C SER A 81 -14.59 17.62 -18.41
N HIS A 82 -15.17 16.43 -18.29
CA HIS A 82 -15.34 15.48 -19.39
C HIS A 82 -16.54 14.58 -19.11
N ASP A 83 -17.20 14.06 -20.15
CA ASP A 83 -18.38 13.17 -20.00
C ASP A 83 -18.06 11.90 -19.20
N LEU A 84 -16.80 11.46 -19.23
CA LEU A 84 -16.30 10.29 -18.50
C LEU A 84 -16.01 10.55 -17.02
N TYR A 85 -16.09 11.80 -16.54
CA TYR A 85 -15.74 12.10 -15.14
C TYR A 85 -16.65 11.39 -14.14
N GLY A 86 -17.95 11.27 -14.44
CA GLY A 86 -18.86 10.56 -13.54
C GLY A 86 -18.54 9.07 -13.42
N GLU A 87 -18.11 8.44 -14.52
CA GLU A 87 -17.65 7.04 -14.51
C GLU A 87 -16.32 6.91 -13.77
N ILE A 88 -15.37 7.82 -14.03
CA ILE A 88 -14.06 7.82 -13.38
C ILE A 88 -14.19 8.06 -11.88
N GLU A 89 -15.08 8.95 -11.43
CA GLU A 89 -15.34 9.21 -10.02
C GLU A 89 -15.71 7.92 -9.27
N LEU A 90 -16.66 7.16 -9.81
CA LEU A 90 -17.04 5.86 -9.24
C LEU A 90 -15.86 4.87 -9.26
N LEU A 91 -15.12 4.80 -10.38
CA LEU A 91 -14.00 3.87 -10.51
C LEU A 91 -12.85 4.17 -9.56
N VAL A 92 -12.45 5.43 -9.37
CA VAL A 92 -11.36 5.80 -8.45
C VAL A 92 -11.75 5.71 -6.98
N GLU A 93 -13.05 5.67 -6.66
CA GLU A 93 -13.52 5.35 -5.31
C GLU A 93 -13.46 3.85 -5.04
N GLU A 94 -13.89 3.03 -6.00
CA GLU A 94 -13.90 1.57 -5.88
C GLU A 94 -12.51 0.94 -6.03
N THR A 95 -11.61 1.58 -6.78
CA THR A 95 -10.26 1.08 -7.04
C THR A 95 -9.24 1.88 -6.25
N ASN A 96 -8.37 1.16 -5.53
CA ASN A 96 -7.28 1.76 -4.78
C ASN A 96 -6.07 2.03 -5.68
N MET A 97 -6.25 2.88 -6.70
CA MET A 97 -5.16 3.29 -7.59
C MET A 97 -4.27 4.34 -6.93
N SER A 98 -2.96 4.23 -7.06
CA SER A 98 -2.07 5.29 -6.59
C SER A 98 -2.15 6.51 -7.52
N PRO A 99 -1.83 7.73 -7.04
CA PRO A 99 -1.72 8.89 -7.91
C PRO A 99 -0.75 8.69 -9.09
N ALA A 100 0.30 7.89 -8.91
CA ALA A 100 1.23 7.52 -9.97
C ALA A 100 0.58 6.61 -11.03
N ASP A 101 -0.21 5.63 -10.61
CA ASP A 101 -0.96 4.75 -11.54
C ASP A 101 -1.97 5.55 -12.37
N VAL A 102 -2.66 6.51 -11.74
CA VAL A 102 -3.58 7.40 -12.45
C VAL A 102 -2.82 8.29 -13.43
N ALA A 103 -1.71 8.89 -13.01
CA ALA A 103 -0.88 9.73 -13.88
C ALA A 103 -0.34 8.97 -15.11
N GLU A 104 0.11 7.72 -14.95
CA GLU A 104 0.59 6.87 -16.05
C GLU A 104 -0.48 6.66 -17.15
N ASN A 105 -1.75 6.59 -16.75
CA ASN A 105 -2.85 6.45 -17.71
C ASN A 105 -3.23 7.79 -18.37
N LEU A 106 -3.11 8.89 -17.62
CA LEU A 106 -3.47 10.23 -18.09
C LEU A 106 -2.41 10.89 -18.96
N MET A 107 -1.13 10.55 -18.80
CA MET A 107 -0.07 11.12 -19.60
C MET A 107 -0.19 10.66 -21.07
N PRO A 108 -0.30 11.58 -22.04
CA PRO A 108 -0.24 11.24 -23.46
C PRO A 108 1.10 10.59 -23.80
N LYS A 109 1.07 9.47 -24.53
CA LYS A 109 2.29 8.74 -24.93
C LYS A 109 2.82 9.15 -26.31
N SER A 110 2.05 9.95 -27.04
CA SER A 110 2.42 10.58 -28.29
C SER A 110 1.56 11.83 -28.51
N ASP A 111 1.94 12.66 -29.49
CA ASP A 111 1.19 13.86 -29.86
C ASP A 111 -0.18 13.55 -30.51
N GLU A 112 -0.44 12.28 -30.84
CA GLU A 112 -1.69 11.81 -31.43
C GLU A 112 -2.71 11.34 -30.37
N GLU A 113 -2.30 11.27 -29.09
CA GLU A 113 -3.19 10.88 -28.00
C GLU A 113 -3.99 12.05 -27.46
N TYR A 114 -5.25 12.14 -27.89
CA TYR A 114 -6.22 13.09 -27.37
C TYR A 114 -6.76 12.69 -25.99
N VAL A 115 -7.33 13.66 -25.29
CA VAL A 115 -7.93 13.52 -23.94
C VAL A 115 -8.80 12.27 -23.80
N ASP A 116 -9.68 12.00 -24.77
CA ASP A 116 -10.54 10.82 -24.81
C ASP A 116 -9.76 9.50 -24.70
N ILE A 117 -8.62 9.40 -25.37
CA ILE A 117 -7.81 8.19 -25.41
C ILE A 117 -7.18 7.95 -24.03
N CYS A 118 -6.66 9.00 -23.41
CA CYS A 118 -6.06 8.95 -22.06
C CYS A 118 -7.11 8.58 -21.00
N LEU A 119 -8.29 9.21 -21.04
CA LEU A 119 -9.37 8.92 -20.08
C LEU A 119 -9.94 7.51 -20.28
N LYS A 120 -10.16 7.07 -21.52
CA LYS A 120 -10.58 5.68 -21.80
C LYS A 120 -9.56 4.65 -21.36
N ARG A 121 -8.26 4.96 -21.48
CA ARG A 121 -7.18 4.11 -20.98
C ARG A 121 -7.27 3.97 -19.46
N LEU A 122 -7.49 5.07 -18.73
CA LEU A 122 -7.70 5.03 -17.29
C LEU A 122 -8.90 4.15 -16.91
N VAL A 123 -10.06 4.38 -17.52
CA VAL A 123 -11.28 3.57 -17.30
C VAL A 123 -10.98 2.08 -17.48
N LYS A 124 -10.40 1.71 -18.62
CA LYS A 124 -10.05 0.31 -18.91
C LYS A 124 -9.08 -0.26 -17.85
N SER A 125 -8.06 0.50 -17.47
CA SER A 125 -7.10 0.07 -16.46
C SER A 125 -7.76 -0.14 -15.09
N SER A 126 -8.66 0.75 -14.69
CA SER A 126 -9.42 0.63 -13.44
C SER A 126 -10.34 -0.60 -13.43
N GLU A 127 -11.07 -0.87 -14.53
CA GLU A 127 -11.91 -2.06 -14.65
C GLU A 127 -11.09 -3.36 -14.53
N GLU A 128 -9.94 -3.43 -15.20
CA GLU A 128 -9.04 -4.57 -15.10
C GLU A 128 -8.51 -4.78 -13.67
N GLN A 129 -8.19 -3.70 -12.95
CA GLN A 129 -7.77 -3.77 -11.56
C GLN A 129 -8.90 -4.23 -10.63
N LYS A 130 -10.12 -3.71 -10.84
CA LYS A 130 -11.31 -4.12 -10.09
C LYS A 130 -11.59 -5.61 -10.23
N GLU A 131 -11.52 -6.14 -11.45
CA GLU A 131 -11.74 -7.56 -11.73
C GLU A 131 -10.64 -8.44 -11.10
N LYS A 132 -9.37 -8.01 -11.17
CA LYS A 132 -8.25 -8.72 -10.52
C LYS A 132 -8.42 -8.76 -9.00
N ALA A 133 -8.80 -7.63 -8.39
CA ALA A 133 -9.04 -7.53 -6.96
C ALA A 133 -10.20 -8.45 -6.51
N ARG A 134 -11.29 -8.51 -7.30
CA ARG A 134 -12.42 -9.42 -7.00
C ARG A 134 -11.98 -10.88 -7.00
N LYS A 135 -11.24 -11.32 -8.03
CA LYS A 135 -10.73 -12.70 -8.11
C LYS A 135 -9.80 -13.05 -6.94
N LEU A 136 -8.90 -12.13 -6.57
CA LEU A 136 -8.01 -12.32 -5.43
C LEU A 136 -8.79 -12.46 -4.12
N ALA A 137 -9.81 -11.63 -3.90
CA ALA A 137 -10.66 -11.70 -2.71
C ALA A 137 -11.43 -13.03 -2.63
N GLU A 138 -12.01 -13.49 -3.75
CA GLU A 138 -12.71 -14.78 -3.84
C GLU A 138 -11.75 -15.96 -3.54
N GLU A 139 -10.52 -15.92 -4.06
CA GLU A 139 -9.51 -16.93 -3.77
C GLU A 139 -9.05 -16.93 -2.30
N GLU A 140 -8.84 -15.75 -1.72
CA GLU A 140 -8.49 -15.62 -0.30
C GLU A 140 -9.60 -16.13 0.61
N GLU A 141 -10.86 -15.83 0.30
CA GLU A 141 -12.01 -16.29 1.07
C GLU A 141 -12.16 -17.81 0.98
N LYS A 142 -11.97 -18.39 -0.20
CA LYS A 142 -11.96 -19.85 -0.39
C LYS A 142 -10.84 -20.51 0.44
N LYS A 143 -9.62 -19.95 0.42
CA LYS A 143 -8.49 -20.44 1.23
C LYS A 143 -8.77 -20.36 2.73
N LYS A 144 -9.39 -19.26 3.20
CA LYS A 144 -9.80 -19.11 4.61
C LYS A 144 -10.80 -20.20 5.01
N ARG A 145 -11.88 -20.39 4.24
CA ARG A 145 -12.91 -21.42 4.48
C ARG A 145 -12.33 -22.84 4.49
N GLU A 146 -11.41 -23.15 3.56
CA GLU A 146 -10.73 -24.45 3.52
C GLU A 146 -9.82 -24.66 4.75
N SER A 147 -9.13 -23.61 5.21
CA SER A 147 -8.26 -23.67 6.39
C SER A 147 -9.07 -23.85 7.69
N GLU A 148 -10.23 -23.21 7.79
CA GLU A 148 -11.16 -23.35 8.92
C GLU A 148 -11.80 -24.73 8.94
N SER A 149 -12.24 -25.26 7.80
CA SER A 149 -12.77 -26.62 7.70
C SER A 149 -11.72 -27.68 8.10
N LYS A 150 -10.45 -27.50 7.71
CA LYS A 150 -9.35 -28.38 8.13
C LYS A 150 -9.05 -28.27 9.63
N LYS A 151 -9.16 -27.08 10.23
CA LYS A 151 -9.01 -26.89 11.69
C LYS A 151 -10.14 -27.56 12.46
N ASN A 152 -11.39 -27.41 12.02
CA ASN A 152 -12.54 -28.01 12.68
C ASN A 152 -12.52 -29.55 12.61
N LYS A 153 -12.19 -30.14 11.45
CA LYS A 153 -12.04 -31.61 11.34
C LYS A 153 -10.96 -32.18 12.26
N LYS A 154 -9.82 -31.48 12.40
CA LYS A 154 -8.75 -31.89 13.32
C LYS A 154 -9.16 -31.77 14.78
N ALA A 155 -9.98 -30.78 15.15
CA ALA A 155 -10.52 -30.65 16.50
C ALA A 155 -11.52 -31.76 16.82
N GLU A 156 -12.42 -32.11 15.89
CA GLU A 156 -13.38 -33.21 16.06
C GLU A 156 -12.71 -34.59 16.15
N GLU A 157 -11.65 -34.85 15.38
CA GLU A 157 -10.86 -36.08 15.48
C GLU A 157 -10.11 -36.17 16.82
N ALA A 158 -9.58 -35.06 17.32
CA ALA A 158 -8.91 -35.02 18.62
C ALA A 158 -9.89 -35.29 19.79
N GLU A 159 -11.10 -34.72 19.74
CA GLU A 159 -12.14 -34.99 20.75
C GLU A 159 -12.67 -36.42 20.70
N LYS A 160 -12.80 -37.03 19.51
CA LYS A 160 -13.19 -38.44 19.39
C LYS A 160 -12.14 -39.38 19.95
N ASN A 161 -10.86 -39.12 19.69
CA ASN A 161 -9.78 -39.97 20.20
C ASN A 161 -9.66 -39.89 21.73
N MET A 162 -9.89 -38.73 22.35
CA MET A 162 -9.90 -38.62 23.82
C MET A 162 -11.05 -39.39 24.48
N LYS A 163 -12.20 -39.53 23.82
CA LYS A 163 -13.36 -40.28 24.36
C LYS A 163 -13.23 -41.80 24.23
N ILE A 164 -12.36 -42.28 23.35
CA ILE A 164 -12.12 -43.73 23.16
C ILE A 164 -11.10 -44.26 24.19
N GLU A 165 -10.30 -43.39 24.81
CA GLU A 165 -9.31 -43.76 25.84
C GLU A 165 -9.88 -43.77 27.28
N GLU A 166 -11.14 -43.37 27.48
CA GLU A 166 -11.82 -43.37 28.79
C GLU A 166 -12.82 -44.53 29.01
N GLU A 167 -12.97 -45.45 28.05
CA GLU A 167 -13.73 -46.73 28.19
C GLU A 167 -12.79 -47.95 28.27
#